data_AF-A0A2M8P762-F1
#
_entry.id   AF-A0A2M8P762-F1
#
_cell.length_a   1.000
_cell.length_b   1.000
_cell.length_c   1.000
_cell.angle_alpha   90.00
_cell.angle_beta   90.00
_cell.angle_gamma   90.00
#
_symmetry.space_group_name_H-M   'P 1'
#
loop_
_entity.id
_entity.type
_entity.pdbx_description
1 polymer ?
#
loop_
_entity_poly.entity_id
_entity_poly.type
_entity_poly.pdbx_seq_one_letter_code
_entity_poly.pdbx_strand_id
1 'polypeptide(L)'
;MNITAFMNLMVILVPFLLLTTVFSHLVIVELNLPTAKKSTDQSPENIPLRLEVVIRPDRIDVIGMNRKAVSYPKKQGQYNLSGLQTLMKNIKAEHPD
;
A
#
# COMPACT_ATOMS: atom_id res chain seq x y z
N MET A 1 -20.27 -26.45 51.75
CA MET A 1 -20.78 -25.65 50.61
C MET A 1 -19.67 -25.06 49.72
N ASN A 2 -18.48 -25.69 49.61
CA ASN A 2 -17.38 -25.12 48.80
C ASN A 2 -17.07 -25.90 47.51
N ILE A 3 -17.61 -27.12 47.34
CA ILE A 3 -17.33 -27.95 46.16
C ILE A 3 -18.06 -27.42 44.92
N THR A 4 -19.34 -27.02 45.03
CA THR A 4 -20.13 -26.49 43.91
C THR A 4 -19.53 -25.19 43.36
N ALA A 5 -19.02 -24.32 44.23
CA ALA A 5 -18.35 -23.09 43.82
C ALA A 5 -17.03 -23.37 43.06
N PHE A 6 -16.26 -24.36 43.50
CA PHE A 6 -15.02 -24.77 42.84
C PHE A 6 -15.27 -25.46 41.49
N MET A 7 -16.31 -26.31 41.43
CA MET A 7 -16.80 -26.93 40.20
C MET A 7 -17.23 -25.86 39.19
N ASN A 8 -17.98 -24.84 39.62
CA ASN A 8 -18.38 -23.73 38.74
C ASN A 8 -17.16 -22.97 38.18
N LEU A 9 -16.10 -22.82 38.99
CA LEU A 9 -14.86 -22.18 38.56
C LEU A 9 -14.12 -23.02 37.51
N MET A 10 -14.01 -24.34 37.69
CA MET A 10 -13.41 -25.22 36.68
C MET A 10 -14.22 -25.23 35.37
N VAL A 11 -15.55 -25.26 35.47
CA VAL A 11 -16.45 -25.28 34.31
C VAL A 11 -16.37 -23.99 33.50
N ILE A 12 -16.15 -22.83 34.12
CA ILE A 12 -16.01 -21.56 33.39
C ILE A 12 -14.63 -21.36 32.74
N LEU A 13 -13.60 -22.05 33.24
CA LEU A 13 -12.24 -21.97 32.66
C LEU A 13 -12.13 -22.68 31.30
N VAL A 14 -12.83 -23.79 31.10
CA VAL A 14 -12.81 -24.53 29.83
C VAL A 14 -13.30 -23.69 28.64
N PRO A 15 -14.51 -23.10 28.65
CA PRO A 15 -14.97 -22.26 27.55
C PRO A 15 -14.15 -20.97 27.45
N PHE A 16 -13.64 -20.42 28.56
CA PHE A 16 -12.77 -19.25 28.53
C PHE A 16 -11.47 -19.53 27.76
N LEU A 17 -10.79 -20.64 28.08
CA LEU A 17 -9.57 -21.04 27.38
C LEU A 17 -9.85 -21.28 25.89
N LEU A 18 -10.94 -21.98 25.56
CA LEU A 18 -11.32 -22.21 24.16
C LEU A 18 -11.62 -20.90 23.41
N LEU A 19 -12.34 -19.96 24.01
CA LEU A 19 -12.61 -18.65 23.41
C LEU A 19 -11.31 -17.88 23.14
N THR A 20 -10.37 -17.85 24.10
CA THR A 20 -9.10 -17.13 23.93
C THR A 20 -8.24 -17.69 22.80
N THR A 21 -8.19 -19.01 22.63
CA THR A 21 -7.44 -19.65 21.54
C THR A 21 -8.10 -19.42 20.19
N VAL A 22 -9.44 -19.47 20.11
CA VAL A 22 -10.17 -19.23 18.85
C VAL A 22 -9.95 -17.81 18.35
N PHE A 23 -9.90 -16.81 19.24
CA PHE A 23 -9.61 -15.42 18.86
C PHE A 23 -8.11 -15.13 18.60
N SER A 24 -7.20 -16.05 18.91
CA SER A 24 -5.76 -15.87 18.63
C SER A 24 -5.37 -16.07 17.16
N HIS A 25 -6.31 -16.44 16.28
CA HIS A 25 -6.11 -16.42 14.83
C HIS A 25 -6.16 -14.98 14.32
N LEU A 26 -5.18 -14.18 14.72
CA LEU A 26 -4.93 -12.86 14.15
C LEU A 26 -4.36 -13.05 12.74
N VAL A 27 -5.12 -12.50 11.79
CA VAL A 27 -4.88 -12.38 10.35
C VAL A 27 -3.41 -12.15 10.04
N ILE A 28 -2.76 -13.13 9.41
CA ILE A 28 -1.49 -12.91 8.72
C ILE A 28 -1.83 -12.11 7.47
N VAL A 29 -1.66 -10.80 7.51
CA VAL A 29 -1.57 -10.00 6.28
C VAL A 29 -0.16 -10.26 5.74
N GLU A 30 -0.06 -11.16 4.77
CA GLU A 30 1.16 -11.30 3.98
C GLU A 30 1.37 -10.00 3.20
N LEU A 31 2.14 -9.09 3.78
CA LEU A 31 2.68 -7.96 3.04
C LEU A 31 3.73 -8.54 2.08
N ASN A 32 3.27 -8.90 0.88
CA ASN A 32 4.12 -9.14 -0.26
C ASN A 32 4.76 -7.81 -0.64
N LEU A 33 5.82 -7.42 0.08
CA LEU A 33 6.75 -6.40 -0.37
C LEU A 33 7.27 -6.93 -1.71
N PRO A 34 7.05 -6.24 -2.84
CA PRO A 34 7.70 -6.62 -4.06
C PRO A 34 9.19 -6.57 -3.73
N THR A 35 9.81 -7.75 -3.63
CA THR A 35 11.26 -7.85 -3.61
C THR A 35 11.67 -7.03 -4.81
N ALA A 36 12.45 -5.97 -4.56
CA ALA A 36 13.04 -5.20 -5.63
C ALA A 36 13.78 -6.23 -6.47
N LYS A 37 13.15 -6.68 -7.56
CA LYS A 37 13.80 -7.49 -8.56
C LYS A 37 14.94 -6.59 -8.98
N LYS A 38 16.13 -6.91 -8.46
CA LYS A 38 17.38 -6.56 -9.11
C LYS A 38 17.17 -7.09 -10.51
N SER A 39 16.87 -6.17 -11.42
CA SER A 39 16.80 -6.39 -12.85
C SER A 39 18.21 -6.75 -13.28
N THR A 40 18.57 -8.01 -13.05
CA THR A 40 19.62 -8.67 -13.78
C THR A 40 19.00 -9.01 -15.12
N ASP A 41 19.47 -8.31 -16.14
CA ASP A 41 19.37 -8.65 -17.56
C ASP A 41 17.97 -8.79 -18.17
N GLN A 42 17.35 -7.64 -18.48
CA GLN A 42 16.48 -7.55 -19.65
C GLN A 42 16.84 -6.28 -20.43
N SER A 43 17.07 -6.47 -21.73
CA SER A 43 17.51 -5.50 -22.74
C SER A 43 17.03 -4.05 -22.53
N PRO A 44 17.86 -3.01 -22.81
CA PRO A 44 17.48 -1.59 -22.68
C PRO A 44 16.25 -1.15 -23.49
N GLU A 45 15.72 -2.00 -24.36
CA GLU A 45 14.74 -1.63 -25.38
C GLU A 45 13.28 -1.87 -24.95
N ASN A 46 13.01 -2.51 -23.81
CA ASN A 46 11.63 -2.90 -23.42
C ASN A 46 11.36 -2.78 -21.91
N ILE A 47 11.83 -1.71 -21.26
CA ILE A 47 11.31 -1.37 -19.92
C ILE A 47 10.04 -0.54 -20.14
N PRO A 48 8.83 -1.06 -19.89
CA PRO A 48 7.61 -0.28 -20.06
C PRO A 48 7.68 0.91 -19.10
N LEU A 49 7.52 2.11 -19.65
CA LEU A 49 7.46 3.34 -18.87
C LEU A 49 6.33 3.23 -17.84
N ARG A 50 6.68 2.98 -16.58
CA ARG A 50 5.74 2.92 -15.47
C ARG A 50 5.63 4.30 -14.84
N LEU A 51 4.47 4.92 -15.04
CA LEU A 51 4.11 6.21 -14.47
C LEU A 51 2.98 6.03 -13.48
N GLU A 52 3.19 6.51 -12.25
CA GLU A 52 2.19 6.48 -11.20
C GLU A 52 1.78 7.91 -10.85
N VAL A 53 0.47 8.16 -10.80
CA VAL A 53 -0.11 9.45 -10.44
C VAL A 53 -0.93 9.26 -9.17
N VAL A 54 -0.51 9.92 -8.10
CA VAL A 54 -1.16 9.85 -6.79
C VAL A 54 -1.86 11.17 -6.50
N ILE A 55 -3.18 11.12 -6.37
CA ILE A 55 -4.00 12.30 -6.04
C ILE A 55 -4.27 12.29 -4.54
N ARG A 56 -3.81 13.33 -3.85
CA ARG A 56 -4.07 13.57 -2.43
C ARG A 56 -4.94 14.81 -2.25
N PRO A 57 -5.61 14.99 -1.10
CA PRO A 57 -6.48 16.14 -0.85
C PRO A 57 -5.79 17.50 -1.02
N ASP A 58 -4.48 17.55 -0.81
CA ASP A 58 -3.64 18.75 -0.77
C ASP A 58 -2.64 18.85 -1.94
N ARG A 59 -2.39 17.78 -2.70
CA ARG A 59 -1.39 17.75 -3.79
C ARG A 59 -1.61 16.61 -4.78
N ILE A 60 -1.00 16.73 -5.95
CA ILE A 60 -0.84 15.64 -6.93
C ILE A 60 0.64 15.30 -7.01
N ASP A 61 0.98 14.02 -6.85
CA ASP A 61 2.34 13.54 -7.01
C ASP A 61 2.43 12.64 -8.24
N VAL A 62 3.46 12.86 -9.06
CA VAL A 62 3.77 12.05 -10.24
C VAL A 62 5.10 11.36 -10.00
N ILE A 63 5.09 10.04 -9.98
CA ILE A 63 6.25 9.18 -9.68
C ILE A 63 6.56 8.37 -10.93
N GLY A 64 7.79 8.49 -11.42
CA GLY A 64 8.32 7.66 -12.51
C GLY A 64 9.48 6.82 -11.98
N MET A 65 9.55 5.56 -12.40
CA MET A 65 10.57 4.60 -11.93
C MET A 65 12.02 5.06 -12.18
N ASN A 66 12.23 5.94 -13.16
CA ASN A 66 13.52 6.52 -13.51
C ASN A 66 13.55 8.07 -13.46
N ARG A 67 12.57 8.71 -12.81
CA ARG A 67 12.46 10.18 -12.76
C ARG A 67 12.20 10.68 -11.35
N LYS A 68 12.66 11.91 -11.06
CA LYS A 68 12.34 12.59 -9.80
C LYS A 68 10.83 12.73 -9.66
N ALA A 69 10.31 12.39 -8.48
CA ALA A 69 8.90 12.61 -8.15
C ALA A 69 8.59 14.11 -8.26
N VAL A 70 7.59 14.47 -9.07
CA VAL A 70 7.13 15.86 -9.22
C VAL A 70 5.86 16.04 -8.42
N SER A 71 5.86 17.01 -7.50
CA SER A 71 4.71 17.32 -6.66
C SER A 71 4.08 18.65 -7.07
N TYR A 72 2.78 18.63 -7.31
CA TYR A 72 1.96 19.80 -7.60
C TYR A 72 1.02 20.07 -6.42
N PRO A 73 1.30 21.08 -5.57
CA PRO A 73 0.40 21.42 -4.48
C PRO A 73 -0.91 22.00 -5.02
N LYS A 74 -2.01 21.73 -4.32
CA LYS A 74 -3.32 22.30 -4.59
C LYS A 74 -3.30 23.78 -4.21
N LYS A 75 -3.50 24.68 -5.18
CA LYS A 75 -3.56 26.13 -4.95
C LYS A 75 -5.01 26.58 -5.07
N GLN A 76 -5.51 27.31 -4.07
CA GLN A 76 -6.86 27.88 -4.07
C GLN A 76 -7.98 26.85 -4.33
N GLY A 77 -7.84 25.64 -3.78
CA GLY A 77 -8.83 24.58 -3.96
C GLY A 77 -8.81 23.90 -5.34
N GLN A 78 -7.96 24.34 -6.26
CA GLN A 78 -7.85 23.79 -7.62
C GLN A 78 -6.56 22.98 -7.79
N TYR A 79 -6.68 21.85 -8.49
CA TYR A 79 -5.53 21.05 -8.88
C TYR A 79 -4.83 21.69 -10.09
N ASN A 80 -3.50 21.68 -10.09
CA ASN A 80 -2.71 22.15 -11.23
C ASN A 80 -2.66 21.10 -12.36
N LEU A 81 -3.79 20.93 -13.05
CA LEU A 81 -3.93 20.01 -14.17
C LEU A 81 -3.13 20.46 -15.40
N SER A 82 -2.93 21.78 -15.55
CA SER A 82 -2.11 22.33 -16.64
C SER A 82 -0.65 21.88 -16.54
N GLY A 83 -0.06 21.95 -15.33
CA GLY A 83 1.29 21.45 -15.06
C GLY A 83 1.40 19.95 -15.27
N LEU A 84 0.38 19.18 -14.86
CA LEU A 84 0.31 17.75 -15.09
C LEU A 84 0.28 17.42 -16.59
N GLN A 85 -0.55 18.11 -17.37
CA GLN A 85 -0.65 17.90 -18.82
C GLN A 85 0.67 18.17 -19.53
N THR A 86 1.37 19.26 -19.17
CA THR A 86 2.69 19.58 -19.74
C THR A 86 3.71 18.50 -19.40
N LEU A 87 3.73 18.04 -18.15
CA LEU A 87 4.60 16.95 -17.71
C LEU A 87 4.31 15.65 -18.48
N MET A 88 3.05 15.29 -18.65
CA MET A 88 2.63 14.09 -19.39
C MET A 88 3.02 14.16 -20.88
N LYS A 89 2.87 15.34 -21.50
CA LYS A 89 3.31 15.56 -22.90
C LYS A 89 4.81 15.42 -23.04
N ASN A 90 5.59 15.99 -22.12
CA ASN A 90 7.05 15.85 -22.13
C ASN A 90 7.47 14.39 -21.93
N ILE A 91 6.82 13.68 -21.02
CA ILE A 91 7.08 12.25 -20.78
C ILE A 91 6.78 11.42 -22.03
N LYS A 92 5.66 11.68 -22.71
CA LYS A 92 5.30 11.02 -23.98
C LYS A 92 6.26 11.39 -25.13
N ALA A 93 6.77 12.61 -25.15
CA ALA A 93 7.74 13.05 -26.16
C ALA A 93 9.12 12.40 -25.96
N GLU A 94 9.53 12.19 -24.71
CA GLU A 94 10.80 11.57 -24.36
C GLU A 94 10.77 10.03 -24.46
N HIS A 95 9.58 9.42 -24.54
CA HIS A 95 9.37 7.99 -24.77
C HIS A 95 8.30 7.76 -25.86
N PRO A 96 8.66 7.82 -27.15
CA PRO A 96 7.72 7.80 -28.28
C PRO A 96 7.14 6.43 -28.70
N ASP A 97 7.34 5.36 -27.93
CA ASP A 97 6.76 4.02 -28.19
C ASP A 97 5.60 3.67 -27.22
#